data_AF-F0G8J4-F1
#
_entry.id   AF-F0G8J4-F1
#
_cell.length_a   1.000
_cell.length_b   1.000
_cell.length_c   1.000
_cell.angle_alpha   90.00
_cell.angle_beta   90.00
_cell.angle_gamma   90.00
#
_symmetry.space_group_name_H-M   'P 1'
#
loop_
_entity.id
_entity.type
_entity.pdbx_description
1 polymer ?
#
loop_
_entity_poly.entity_id
_entity_poly.type
_entity_poly.pdbx_seq_one_letter_code
_entity_poly.pdbx_strand_id
1 'polypeptide(L)'
;MADPQSKRIEDGAAWASRLGWDASRYAAWEIVVTMGTRPIYDWVSRRNKLQPDDMLLSLSVRSFTPWVAHLKRHDGLFSIDWRPGLTSVDTEQLRYRRLTPWPAMSEPGDFPALVGALNRLPFRPILAAAQVQIPSPGEATKQAMYDWLSGVCDTVEFIGDADGPQVYPKR
;
A
#
# COMPACT_ATOMS: atom_id res chain seq x y z
N MET A 1 26.36 -5.92 16.43
CA MET A 1 25.25 -4.98 16.68
C MET A 1 24.66 -4.67 15.31
N ALA A 2 23.47 -5.18 14.98
CA ALA A 2 22.90 -5.01 13.64
C ALA A 2 22.49 -3.55 13.41
N ASP A 3 22.74 -3.02 12.21
CA ASP A 3 22.34 -1.68 11.79
C ASP A 3 20.80 -1.56 11.86
N PRO A 4 20.24 -0.53 12.52
CA PRO A 4 18.80 -0.26 12.54
C PRO A 4 18.16 -0.24 11.14
N GLN A 5 18.93 0.14 10.11
CA GLN A 5 18.46 0.13 8.72
C GLN A 5 18.32 -1.29 8.16
N SER A 6 19.22 -2.21 8.49
CA SER A 6 19.12 -3.63 8.10
C SER A 6 17.90 -4.31 8.69
N LYS A 7 17.63 -4.08 9.99
CA LYS A 7 16.45 -4.65 10.68
C LYS A 7 15.13 -4.24 10.02
N ARG A 8 15.06 -3.02 9.49
CA ARG A 8 13.86 -2.45 8.85
C ARG A 8 13.61 -2.98 7.43
N ILE A 9 14.67 -3.43 6.77
CA ILE A 9 14.60 -4.12 5.47
C ILE A 9 14.18 -5.58 5.70
N GLU A 10 14.70 -6.22 6.77
CA GLU A 10 14.33 -7.57 7.19
C GLU A 10 12.83 -7.69 7.48
N ASP A 11 12.19 -6.66 8.06
CA ASP A 11 10.74 -6.64 8.30
C ASP A 11 9.93 -6.82 7.00
N GLY A 12 10.38 -6.20 5.90
CA GLY A 12 9.75 -6.31 4.60
C GLY A 12 9.90 -7.68 3.95
N ALA A 13 11.11 -8.24 4.00
CA ALA A 13 11.37 -9.59 3.49
C ALA A 13 10.66 -10.66 4.31
N ALA A 14 10.64 -10.52 5.65
CA ALA A 14 9.92 -11.40 6.55
C ALA A 14 8.42 -11.37 6.28
N TRP A 15 7.83 -10.18 6.09
CA TRP A 15 6.42 -10.06 5.70
C TRP A 15 6.13 -10.77 4.37
N ALA A 16 6.95 -10.56 3.34
CA ALA A 16 6.74 -11.22 2.04
C ALA A 16 6.84 -12.75 2.15
N SER A 17 7.76 -13.25 2.98
CA SER A 17 7.88 -14.68 3.30
C SER A 17 6.65 -15.22 4.05
N ARG A 18 6.05 -14.45 4.97
CA ARG A 18 4.78 -14.84 5.64
C ARG A 18 3.61 -14.97 4.65
N LEU A 19 3.63 -14.21 3.55
CA LEU A 19 2.67 -14.35 2.44
C LEU A 19 3.00 -15.53 1.51
N GLY A 20 4.00 -16.36 1.85
CA GLY A 20 4.44 -17.47 1.03
C GLY A 20 5.18 -17.05 -0.24
N TRP A 21 5.66 -15.80 -0.32
CA TRP A 21 6.48 -15.34 -1.44
C TRP A 21 7.96 -15.53 -1.15
N ASP A 22 8.68 -16.15 -2.08
CA ASP A 22 10.09 -16.48 -1.92
C ASP A 22 10.99 -15.37 -2.48
N ALA A 23 11.33 -14.43 -1.61
CA ALA A 23 12.21 -13.31 -1.92
C ALA A 23 13.62 -13.71 -2.37
N SER A 24 14.09 -14.93 -2.04
CA SER A 24 15.44 -15.38 -2.36
C SER A 24 15.68 -15.63 -3.85
N ARG A 25 14.59 -15.78 -4.62
CA ARG A 25 14.63 -16.02 -6.07
C ARG A 25 15.04 -14.80 -6.90
N TYR A 26 15.06 -13.62 -6.29
CA TYR A 26 15.23 -12.35 -6.99
C TYR A 26 16.38 -11.56 -6.38
N ALA A 27 17.34 -11.16 -7.22
CA ALA A 27 18.43 -10.28 -6.79
C ALA A 27 17.92 -8.89 -6.37
N ALA A 28 16.87 -8.39 -7.02
CA ALA A 28 16.16 -7.16 -6.68
C ALA A 28 14.66 -7.37 -6.86
N TRP A 29 13.86 -6.87 -5.93
CA TRP A 29 12.41 -7.03 -5.99
C TRP A 29 11.66 -5.87 -5.32
N GLU A 30 10.42 -5.70 -5.76
CA GLU A 30 9.45 -4.77 -5.18
C GLU A 30 8.06 -5.40 -5.23
N ILE A 31 7.33 -5.28 -4.12
CA ILE A 31 5.91 -5.58 -4.01
C ILE A 31 5.19 -4.24 -3.76
N VAL A 32 4.21 -3.92 -4.60
CA VAL A 32 3.40 -2.71 -4.47
C VAL A 32 1.94 -3.07 -4.31
N VAL A 33 1.28 -2.49 -3.31
CA VAL A 33 -0.18 -2.58 -3.13
C VAL A 33 -0.74 -1.17 -3.23
N THR A 34 -1.64 -0.94 -4.18
CA THR A 34 -2.23 0.38 -4.43
C THR A 34 -3.74 0.35 -4.24
N MET A 35 -4.25 1.33 -3.52
CA MET A 35 -5.68 1.56 -3.31
C MET A 35 -5.97 3.06 -3.48
N GLY A 36 -7.21 3.42 -3.77
CA GLY A 36 -7.56 4.83 -3.95
C GLY A 36 -9.03 5.10 -3.71
N THR A 37 -9.38 6.38 -3.62
CA THR A 37 -10.78 6.84 -3.56
C THR A 37 -11.49 6.79 -4.92
N ARG A 38 -10.71 6.50 -5.97
CA ARG A 38 -11.12 6.28 -7.36
C ARG A 38 -10.45 5.01 -7.89
N PRO A 39 -11.02 4.34 -8.91
CA PRO A 39 -10.36 3.22 -9.57
C PRO A 39 -8.92 3.58 -9.96
N ILE A 40 -7.96 2.68 -9.74
CA ILE A 40 -6.53 2.96 -9.99
C ILE A 40 -6.27 3.32 -11.45
N TYR A 41 -7.04 2.75 -12.38
CA TYR A 41 -7.02 3.12 -13.79
C TYR A 41 -7.23 4.63 -14.04
N ASP A 42 -8.07 5.30 -13.24
CA ASP A 42 -8.30 6.74 -13.38
C ASP A 42 -7.04 7.55 -13.03
N TRP A 43 -6.25 7.08 -12.06
CA TRP A 43 -4.97 7.70 -11.66
C TRP A 43 -3.87 7.57 -12.71
N VAL A 44 -3.95 6.55 -13.56
CA VAL A 44 -2.98 6.29 -14.62
C VAL A 44 -3.43 6.95 -15.94
N SER A 45 -4.67 6.75 -16.34
CA SER A 45 -5.14 7.03 -17.70
C SER A 45 -6.23 8.10 -17.80
N ARG A 46 -6.88 8.49 -16.70
CA ARG A 46 -7.96 9.50 -16.70
C ARG A 46 -7.77 10.55 -15.60
N ARG A 47 -6.54 11.06 -15.47
CA ARG A 47 -6.16 12.01 -14.41
C ARG A 47 -7.03 13.28 -14.39
N ASN A 48 -7.53 13.72 -15.54
CA ASN A 48 -8.44 14.85 -15.67
C ASN A 48 -9.85 14.60 -15.09
N LYS A 49 -10.18 13.37 -14.69
CA LYS A 49 -11.45 13.00 -14.04
C LYS A 49 -11.34 12.95 -12.51
N LEU A 50 -10.14 13.01 -11.97
CA LEU A 50 -9.91 13.06 -10.52
C LEU A 50 -10.42 14.37 -9.96
N GLN A 51 -11.08 14.28 -8.81
CA GLN A 51 -11.46 15.43 -8.01
C GLN A 51 -10.27 15.87 -7.13
N PRO A 52 -10.22 17.15 -6.72
CA PRO A 52 -9.14 17.65 -5.86
C PRO A 52 -8.96 16.85 -4.56
N ASP A 53 -10.06 16.34 -3.99
CA ASP A 53 -10.09 15.56 -2.75
C ASP A 53 -9.80 14.06 -2.94
N ASP A 54 -9.60 13.59 -4.17
CA ASP A 54 -9.26 12.20 -4.41
C ASP A 54 -7.89 11.85 -3.85
N MET A 55 -7.74 10.65 -3.30
CA MET A 55 -6.52 10.17 -2.67
C MET A 55 -6.07 8.83 -3.23
N LEU A 56 -4.75 8.65 -3.29
CA LEU A 56 -4.08 7.41 -3.67
C LEU A 56 -3.17 6.98 -2.53
N LEU A 57 -3.35 5.73 -2.08
CA LEU A 57 -2.54 5.07 -1.07
C LEU A 57 -1.76 3.95 -1.72
N SER A 58 -0.45 3.90 -1.48
CA SER A 58 0.41 2.81 -1.96
C SER A 58 1.30 2.30 -0.84
N LEU A 59 1.35 0.99 -0.63
CA LEU A 59 2.41 0.32 0.13
C LEU A 59 3.46 -0.19 -0.86
N SER A 60 4.73 0.09 -0.59
CA SER A 60 5.87 -0.43 -1.33
C SER A 60 6.82 -1.14 -0.37
N VAL A 61 7.12 -2.40 -0.66
CA VAL A 61 8.07 -3.23 0.07
C VAL A 61 9.14 -3.70 -0.91
N ARG A 62 10.42 -3.48 -0.58
CA ARG A 62 11.54 -3.67 -1.51
C ARG A 62 12.70 -4.42 -0.88
N SER A 63 13.56 -5.00 -1.71
CA SER A 63 14.73 -5.77 -1.28
C SER A 63 15.81 -4.95 -0.57
N PHE A 64 15.96 -3.66 -0.89
CA PHE A 64 17.12 -2.85 -0.46
C PHE A 64 16.78 -1.59 0.31
N THR A 65 15.50 -1.25 0.41
CA THR A 65 15.05 -0.05 1.12
C THR A 65 13.97 -0.43 2.11
N PRO A 66 13.86 0.29 3.23
CA PRO A 66 12.72 0.14 4.13
C PRO A 66 11.40 0.26 3.36
N TRP A 67 10.39 -0.47 3.81
CA TRP A 67 9.05 -0.33 3.28
C TRP A 67 8.52 1.09 3.51
N VAL A 68 7.61 1.51 2.64
CA VAL A 68 6.94 2.82 2.72
C VAL A 68 5.47 2.64 2.37
N ALA A 69 4.57 3.06 3.25
CA ALA A 69 3.21 3.39 2.82
C ALA A 69 3.14 4.89 2.54
N HIS A 70 2.60 5.27 1.39
CA HIS A 70 2.51 6.63 0.92
C HIS A 70 1.07 6.97 0.58
N LEU A 71 0.51 7.99 1.23
CA LEU A 71 -0.80 8.56 0.89
C LEU A 71 -0.55 9.93 0.26
N LYS A 72 -1.18 10.18 -0.90
CA LYS A 72 -1.22 11.50 -1.50
C LYS A 72 -2.63 11.89 -1.88
N ARG A 73 -2.91 13.18 -1.77
CA ARG A 73 -4.12 13.81 -2.31
C ARG A 73 -3.85 14.39 -3.70
N HIS A 74 -4.83 14.34 -4.59
CA HIS A 74 -4.66 14.67 -6.00
C HIS A 74 -4.22 16.12 -6.23
N ASP A 75 -4.80 17.07 -5.48
CA ASP A 75 -4.46 18.50 -5.55
C ASP A 75 -3.13 18.87 -4.86
N GLY A 76 -2.40 17.89 -4.32
CA GLY A 76 -1.12 18.13 -3.63
C GLY A 76 -1.26 18.78 -2.26
N LEU A 77 -2.47 18.89 -1.70
CA LEU A 77 -2.70 19.58 -0.43
C LEU A 77 -1.94 18.96 0.75
N PHE A 78 -1.78 17.64 0.72
CA PHE A 78 -0.90 16.93 1.63
C PHE A 78 -0.39 15.63 1.01
N SER A 79 0.73 15.16 1.52
CA SER A 79 1.18 13.78 1.38
C SER A 79 1.72 13.24 2.70
N ILE A 80 1.69 11.92 2.86
CA ILE A 80 2.07 11.26 4.12
C ILE A 80 2.85 10.00 3.80
N ASP A 81 3.98 9.85 4.47
CA ASP A 81 4.79 8.65 4.44
C ASP A 81 4.78 7.97 5.81
N TRP A 82 4.38 6.71 5.84
CA TRP A 82 4.67 5.81 6.94
C TRP A 82 5.87 4.95 6.60
N ARG A 83 6.87 5.01 7.47
CA ARG A 83 8.12 4.26 7.39
C ARG A 83 8.42 3.68 8.77
N PRO A 84 9.31 2.69 8.89
CA PRO A 84 9.68 2.15 10.19
C PRO A 84 10.13 3.22 11.18
N GLY A 85 9.33 3.40 12.24
CA GLY A 85 9.58 4.37 13.31
C GLY A 85 9.41 5.84 12.92
N LEU A 86 8.86 6.16 11.74
CA LEU A 86 8.65 7.54 11.31
C LEU A 86 7.37 7.69 10.49
N THR A 87 6.50 8.61 10.90
CA THR A 87 5.42 9.14 10.08
C THR A 87 5.73 10.58 9.72
N SER A 88 5.77 10.88 8.43
CA SER A 88 6.06 12.23 7.92
C SER A 88 4.85 12.76 7.18
N VAL A 89 4.40 13.96 7.52
CA VAL A 89 3.28 14.64 6.86
C VAL A 89 3.84 15.89 6.18
N ASP A 90 3.76 15.92 4.86
CA ASP A 90 4.13 17.08 4.06
C ASP A 90 2.87 17.86 3.67
N THR A 91 2.75 19.09 4.18
CA THR A 91 1.61 19.99 3.97
C THR A 91 1.92 21.37 4.54
N GLU A 92 1.37 22.41 3.92
CA GLU A 92 1.38 23.77 4.45
C GLU A 92 0.24 24.02 5.46
N GLN A 93 -0.79 23.16 5.50
CA GLN A 93 -1.95 23.38 6.36
C GLN A 93 -1.77 22.82 7.77
N LEU A 94 -1.86 23.69 8.77
CA LEU A 94 -1.75 23.33 10.19
C LEU A 94 -2.71 22.21 10.61
N ARG A 95 -3.93 22.20 10.04
CA ARG A 95 -4.94 21.16 10.29
C ARG A 95 -4.41 19.76 10.00
N TYR A 96 -3.79 19.55 8.84
CA TYR A 96 -3.24 18.25 8.48
C TYR A 96 -1.96 17.97 9.22
N ARG A 97 -1.13 18.98 9.47
CA ARG A 97 0.14 18.78 10.16
C ARG A 97 0.02 18.43 11.65
N ARG A 98 -0.99 18.97 12.36
CA ARG A 98 -1.07 18.87 13.84
C ARG A 98 -2.41 18.39 14.39
N LEU A 99 -3.51 18.59 13.67
CA LEU A 99 -4.86 18.35 14.21
C LEU A 99 -5.50 17.07 13.67
N THR A 100 -4.98 16.54 12.57
CA THR A 100 -5.48 15.29 11.99
C THR A 100 -4.82 14.12 12.72
N PRO A 101 -5.60 13.21 13.35
CA PRO A 101 -5.05 12.08 14.08
C PRO A 101 -4.62 11.00 13.08
N TRP A 102 -3.47 11.21 12.45
CA TRP A 102 -2.95 10.25 11.47
C TRP A 102 -2.69 8.90 12.15
N PRO A 103 -3.19 7.80 11.59
CA PRO A 103 -2.94 6.47 12.11
C PRO A 103 -1.44 6.14 12.10
N ALA A 104 -1.01 5.29 13.03
CA ALA A 104 0.33 4.73 13.02
C ALA A 104 0.36 3.43 12.19
N MET A 105 1.53 3.10 11.68
CA MET A 105 1.81 1.84 10.98
C MET A 105 3.23 1.42 11.38
N SER A 106 3.40 0.20 11.90
CA SER A 106 4.68 -0.26 12.45
C SER A 106 5.36 -1.30 11.58
N GLU A 107 4.59 -2.07 10.82
CA GLU A 107 5.09 -3.03 9.83
C GLU A 107 4.18 -3.11 8.58
N PRO A 108 4.63 -3.69 7.46
CA PRO A 108 3.82 -3.83 6.25
C PRO A 108 2.48 -4.56 6.51
N GLY A 109 2.49 -5.53 7.42
CA GLY A 109 1.32 -6.31 7.81
C GLY A 109 0.15 -5.47 8.34
N ASP A 110 0.43 -4.29 8.90
CA ASP A 110 -0.57 -3.36 9.46
C ASP A 110 -1.35 -2.58 8.38
N PHE A 111 -1.01 -2.71 7.10
CA PHE A 111 -1.60 -1.91 6.03
C PHE A 111 -3.14 -1.98 5.95
N PRO A 112 -3.81 -3.15 6.11
CA PRO A 112 -5.27 -3.19 6.18
C PRO A 112 -5.83 -2.38 7.36
N ALA A 113 -5.18 -2.42 8.53
CA ALA A 113 -5.59 -1.62 9.68
C ALA A 113 -5.40 -0.12 9.42
N LEU A 114 -4.32 0.27 8.72
CA LEU A 114 -4.09 1.63 8.24
C LEU A 114 -5.25 2.10 7.34
N VAL A 115 -5.65 1.32 6.33
CA VAL A 115 -6.78 1.62 5.44
C VAL A 115 -8.07 1.80 6.23
N GLY A 116 -8.37 0.86 7.14
CA GLY A 116 -9.55 0.95 8.00
C GLY A 116 -9.55 2.19 8.90
N ALA A 117 -8.39 2.61 9.39
CA ALA A 117 -8.26 3.84 10.19
C ALA A 117 -8.40 5.11 9.36
N LEU A 118 -7.83 5.15 8.16
CA LEU A 118 -7.98 6.27 7.22
C LEU A 118 -9.45 6.47 6.82
N ASN A 119 -10.20 5.38 6.62
CA ASN A 119 -11.63 5.42 6.31
C ASN A 119 -12.51 5.94 7.46
N ARG A 120 -11.97 6.05 8.69
CA ARG A 120 -12.66 6.70 9.82
C ARG A 120 -12.39 8.20 9.92
N LEU A 121 -11.42 8.72 9.18
CA LEU A 121 -11.14 10.15 9.12
C LEU A 121 -12.18 10.84 8.22
N PRO A 122 -12.41 12.16 8.36
CA PRO A 122 -13.38 12.92 7.57
C PRO A 122 -12.86 13.21 6.16
N PHE A 123 -12.48 12.16 5.43
CA PHE A 123 -12.06 12.17 4.04
C PHE A 123 -12.95 11.24 3.22
N ARG A 124 -12.82 11.31 1.90
CA ARG A 124 -13.43 10.33 1.00
C ARG A 124 -12.87 8.93 1.33
N PRO A 125 -13.71 7.91 1.50
CA PRO A 125 -13.23 6.57 1.81
C PRO A 125 -12.45 5.97 0.63
N ILE A 126 -11.41 5.22 0.96
CA ILE A 126 -10.67 4.39 0.03
C ILE A 126 -11.60 3.25 -0.41
N LEU A 127 -11.66 3.00 -1.72
CA LEU A 127 -12.47 1.94 -2.29
C LEU A 127 -11.99 0.56 -1.82
N ALA A 128 -12.91 -0.39 -1.68
CA ALA A 128 -12.62 -1.79 -1.36
C ALA A 128 -12.03 -2.57 -2.56
N ALA A 129 -11.13 -1.93 -3.30
CA ALA A 129 -10.45 -2.47 -4.45
C ALA A 129 -8.95 -2.17 -4.36
N ALA A 130 -8.14 -3.22 -4.44
CA ALA A 130 -6.69 -3.11 -4.43
C ALA A 130 -6.10 -3.61 -5.74
N GLN A 131 -5.00 -2.98 -6.12
CA GLN A 131 -4.16 -3.40 -7.22
C GLN A 131 -2.79 -3.79 -6.67
N VAL A 132 -2.35 -5.01 -6.96
CA VAL A 132 -1.13 -5.60 -6.41
C VAL A 132 -0.16 -5.88 -7.55
N GLN A 133 1.05 -5.34 -7.44
CA GLN A 133 2.17 -5.69 -8.28
C GLN A 133 3.15 -6.51 -7.45
N ILE A 134 3.41 -7.75 -7.89
CA ILE A 134 4.31 -8.69 -7.22
C ILE A 134 4.99 -9.56 -8.28
N PRO A 135 6.30 -9.84 -8.20
CA PRO A 135 6.96 -10.67 -9.21
C PRO A 135 6.53 -12.14 -9.12
N SER A 136 5.97 -12.67 -10.22
CA SER A 136 5.59 -14.07 -10.42
C SER A 136 4.97 -14.76 -9.19
N PRO A 137 3.85 -14.25 -8.65
CA PRO A 137 3.22 -14.83 -7.48
C PRO A 137 2.63 -16.21 -7.80
N GLY A 138 2.95 -17.22 -6.98
CA GLY A 138 2.23 -18.49 -7.03
C GLY A 138 0.80 -18.34 -6.48
N GLU A 139 -0.09 -19.28 -6.81
CA GLU A 139 -1.49 -19.24 -6.37
C GLU A 139 -1.65 -19.15 -4.84
N ALA A 140 -0.80 -19.84 -4.07
CA ALA A 140 -0.79 -19.75 -2.62
C ALA A 140 -0.46 -18.32 -2.13
N THR A 141 0.49 -17.64 -2.79
CA THR A 141 0.83 -16.24 -2.50
C THR A 141 -0.31 -15.29 -2.84
N LYS A 142 -0.96 -15.50 -4.00
CA LYS A 142 -2.12 -14.70 -4.40
C LYS A 142 -3.25 -14.85 -3.37
N GLN A 143 -3.54 -16.07 -2.93
CA GLN A 143 -4.57 -16.32 -1.91
C GLN A 143 -4.19 -15.69 -0.57
N ALA A 144 -2.94 -15.84 -0.11
CA ALA A 144 -2.49 -15.22 1.15
C ALA A 144 -2.59 -13.68 1.10
N MET A 145 -2.23 -13.06 -0.04
CA MET A 145 -2.38 -11.62 -0.26
C MET A 145 -3.85 -11.19 -0.24
N TYR A 146 -4.73 -11.99 -0.86
CA TYR A 146 -6.16 -11.78 -0.84
C TYR A 146 -6.71 -11.85 0.58
N ASP A 147 -6.39 -12.90 1.33
CA ASP A 147 -6.86 -13.11 2.70
C ASP A 147 -6.39 -11.98 3.63
N TRP A 148 -5.13 -11.53 3.46
CA TRP A 148 -4.58 -10.39 4.18
C TRP A 148 -5.34 -9.08 3.90
N LEU A 149 -5.77 -8.84 2.65
CA LEU A 149 -6.54 -7.64 2.27
C LEU A 149 -8.04 -7.76 2.52
N SER A 150 -8.56 -8.96 2.78
CA SER A 150 -10.00 -9.26 2.77
C SER A 150 -10.83 -8.49 3.81
N GLY A 151 -10.18 -7.97 4.85
CA GLY A 151 -10.79 -7.08 5.84
C GLY A 151 -11.08 -5.66 5.35
N VAL A 152 -10.47 -5.23 4.23
CA VAL A 152 -10.63 -3.88 3.65
C VAL A 152 -10.88 -3.85 2.15
N CYS A 153 -10.74 -5.00 1.48
CA CYS A 153 -10.92 -5.16 0.05
C CYS A 153 -11.91 -6.28 -0.26
N ASP A 154 -12.74 -6.05 -1.28
CA ASP A 154 -13.59 -7.07 -1.88
C ASP A 154 -12.97 -7.63 -3.17
N THR A 155 -12.17 -6.81 -3.87
CA THR A 155 -11.50 -7.18 -5.12
C THR A 155 -10.01 -6.89 -5.06
N VAL A 156 -9.20 -7.87 -5.47
CA VAL A 156 -7.76 -7.72 -5.66
C VAL A 156 -7.41 -8.06 -7.10
N GLU A 157 -6.78 -7.10 -7.79
CA GLU A 157 -6.26 -7.25 -9.15
C GLU A 157 -4.73 -7.39 -9.08
N PHE A 158 -4.18 -8.47 -9.62
CA PHE A 158 -2.73 -8.63 -9.74
C PHE A 158 -2.25 -8.12 -11.10
N ILE A 159 -1.28 -7.21 -11.12
CA ILE A 159 -0.64 -6.71 -12.34
C ILE A 159 0.76 -7.31 -12.48
N GLY A 160 1.15 -7.64 -13.71
CA GLY A 160 2.55 -7.91 -14.06
C GLY A 160 2.90 -9.37 -14.29
N ASP A 161 1.93 -10.29 -14.25
CA ASP A 161 2.09 -11.60 -14.91
C ASP A 161 1.96 -11.41 -16.43
N ALA A 162 2.76 -12.16 -17.19
CA ALA A 162 2.75 -12.15 -18.66
C ALA A 162 1.36 -12.47 -19.27
N ASP A 163 0.42 -12.93 -18.45
CA ASP A 163 -0.95 -13.31 -18.82
C ASP A 163 -2.00 -12.19 -18.62
N GLY A 164 -1.59 -10.97 -18.24
CA GLY A 164 -2.49 -9.83 -18.05
C GLY A 164 -3.18 -9.78 -16.68
N PRO A 165 -4.02 -8.76 -16.42
CA PRO A 165 -4.65 -8.56 -15.11
C PRO A 165 -5.64 -9.67 -14.77
N GLN A 166 -5.42 -10.35 -13.64
CA GLN A 166 -6.35 -11.35 -13.08
C GLN A 166 -7.06 -10.79 -11.85
N VAL A 167 -8.39 -10.85 -11.82
CA VAL A 167 -9.26 -10.35 -10.73
C VAL A 167 -9.76 -11.53 -9.90
N TYR A 168 -9.56 -11.48 -8.58
CA TYR A 168 -10.04 -12.49 -7.63
C TYR A 168 -11.22 -11.93 -6.80
N PRO A 169 -12.48 -12.38 -7.05
CA PRO A 169 -13.65 -11.93 -6.28
C PRO A 169 -13.80 -12.69 -4.94
N LYS A 170 -14.49 -12.07 -3.96
CA LYS A 170 -14.96 -12.76 -2.74
C LYS A 170 -15.75 -14.02 -3.10
N ARG A 171 -15.36 -15.15 -2.49
CA ARG A 171 -16.19 -16.35 -2.43
C ARG A 171 -17.29 -16.18 -1.40
#